data_AF-A0A2Z4WE94-F1
#
_entry.id   AF-A0A2Z4WE94-F1
#
_cell.length_a   1.000
_cell.length_b   1.000
_cell.length_c   1.000
_cell.angle_alpha   90.00
_cell.angle_beta   90.00
_cell.angle_gamma   90.00
#
_symmetry.space_group_name_H-M   'P 1'
#
loop_
_entity.id
_entity.type
_entity.pdbx_description
1 polymer ?
#
loop_
_entity_poly.entity_id
_entity_poly.type
_entity_poly.pdbx_seq_one_letter_code
_entity_poly.pdbx_strand_id
1 'polypeptide(L)'
;MNIRSVIIKEVSNNTVRKQQRNLILEIHNGFNRINFIITKDNLTYEDLENINKDLEGFNVRGIFYARNCCKNSPIIILDSNREQDKEEIGQLIHDSLKLIGDDIRKVL
;
A
#
# COMPACT_ATOMS: atom_id res chain seq x y z
N MET A 1 -9.85 -8.93 0.53
CA MET A 1 -9.06 -9.90 1.35
C MET A 1 -9.25 -9.64 2.86
N ASN A 2 -9.19 -10.64 3.76
CA ASN A 2 -9.31 -10.40 5.22
C ASN A 2 -7.94 -10.03 5.83
N ILE A 3 -7.83 -8.87 6.50
CA ILE A 3 -6.57 -8.37 7.09
C ILE A 3 -6.43 -8.83 8.53
N ARG A 4 -5.32 -9.49 8.87
CA ARG A 4 -4.98 -9.90 10.24
C ARG A 4 -4.08 -8.90 10.95
N SER A 5 -3.13 -8.32 10.23
CA SER A 5 -2.23 -7.30 10.75
C SER A 5 -1.62 -6.50 9.62
N VAL A 6 -1.24 -5.26 9.92
CA VAL A 6 -0.52 -4.37 9.01
C VAL A 6 0.68 -3.78 9.73
N ILE A 7 1.80 -3.66 9.03
CA ILE A 7 3.04 -3.07 9.55
C ILE A 7 3.50 -2.00 8.57
N ILE A 8 3.91 -0.84 9.08
CA ILE A 8 4.61 0.18 8.30
C ILE A 8 6.05 -0.33 8.09
N LYS A 9 6.38 -0.73 6.86
CA LYS A 9 7.73 -1.18 6.48
C LYS A 9 8.65 0.00 6.27
N GLU A 10 8.17 1.02 5.57
CA GLU A 10 8.99 2.14 5.13
C GLU A 10 8.10 3.36 4.86
N VAL A 11 8.63 4.53 5.22
CA VAL A 11 8.17 5.83 4.70
C VAL A 11 9.40 6.53 4.15
N SER A 12 9.38 6.85 2.86
CA SER A 12 10.54 7.47 2.19
C SER A 12 10.13 8.54 1.19
N ASN A 13 10.97 9.54 1.04
CA ASN A 13 10.85 10.54 -0.01
C ASN A 13 11.66 10.06 -1.23
N ASN A 14 11.12 10.21 -2.43
CA ASN A 14 11.85 9.93 -3.66
C ASN A 14 12.99 10.94 -3.81
N THR A 15 14.21 10.42 -3.94
CA THR A 15 15.44 11.23 -4.03
C THR A 15 15.52 12.08 -5.30
N VAL A 16 14.90 11.61 -6.39
CA VAL A 16 14.87 12.29 -7.68
C VAL A 16 13.67 13.24 -7.76
N ARG A 17 12.48 12.75 -7.39
CA ARG A 17 11.25 13.55 -7.32
C ARG A 17 10.95 13.91 -5.88
N LYS A 18 11.57 14.99 -5.37
CA LYS A 18 11.52 15.38 -3.95
C LYS A 18 10.11 15.49 -3.34
N GLN A 19 9.10 15.77 -4.16
CA GLN A 19 7.71 15.86 -3.72
C GLN A 19 7.02 14.49 -3.63
N GLN A 20 7.54 13.47 -4.32
CA GLN A 20 6.95 12.14 -4.32
C GLN A 20 7.32 11.39 -3.04
N ARG A 21 6.31 10.93 -2.32
CA ARG A 21 6.46 10.10 -1.12
C ARG A 21 6.03 8.67 -1.39
N ASN A 22 6.73 7.74 -0.75
CA ASN A 22 6.44 6.31 -0.76
C ASN A 22 6.09 5.87 0.66
N LEU A 23 4.97 5.15 0.78
CA LEU A 23 4.58 4.42 1.98
C LEU A 23 4.54 2.94 1.61
N ILE A 24 5.28 2.10 2.34
CA ILE A 24 5.23 0.65 2.17
C ILE A 24 4.56 0.04 3.39
N LEU A 25 3.45 -0.66 3.17
CA LEU A 25 2.72 -1.42 4.17
C LEU A 25 2.93 -2.92 3.92
N GLU A 26 3.30 -3.68 4.93
CA GLU A 26 3.25 -5.15 4.87
C GLU A 26 1.91 -5.61 5.47
N ILE A 27 1.00 -6.09 4.61
CA ILE A 27 -0.31 -6.59 4.98
C ILE A 27 -0.24 -8.11 5.12
N HIS A 28 -0.67 -8.63 6.26
CA HIS A 28 -0.75 -10.06 6.52
C HIS A 28 -2.20 -10.49 6.63
N ASN A 29 -2.61 -11.50 5.85
CA ASN A 29 -3.98 -12.05 5.88
C ASN A 29 -4.10 -13.38 6.66
N GLY A 30 -3.06 -13.77 7.40
CA GLY A 30 -2.98 -15.04 8.11
C GLY A 30 -2.23 -16.15 7.35
N PHE A 31 -2.17 -16.07 6.02
CA PHE A 31 -1.46 -17.04 5.19
C PHE A 31 -0.30 -16.39 4.41
N ASN A 32 -0.57 -15.23 3.83
CA ASN A 32 0.32 -14.51 2.93
C ASN A 32 0.69 -13.14 3.50
N ARG A 33 1.89 -12.69 3.16
CA ARG A 33 2.34 -11.31 3.35
C ARG A 33 2.42 -10.63 2.00
N ILE A 34 1.80 -9.46 1.90
CA ILE A 34 1.74 -8.65 0.69
C ILE A 34 2.32 -7.29 1.03
N ASN A 35 3.27 -6.84 0.22
CA ASN A 35 3.79 -5.47 0.31
C ASN A 35 2.91 -4.56 -0.53
N PHE A 36 2.19 -3.67 0.12
CA PHE A 36 1.44 -2.58 -0.50
C PHE A 36 2.34 -1.35 -0.59
N ILE A 37 2.73 -0.99 -1.81
CA ILE A 37 3.53 0.20 -2.08
C ILE A 37 2.56 1.27 -2.56
N ILE A 38 2.48 2.37 -1.80
CA ILE A 38 1.62 3.52 -2.08
C ILE A 38 2.54 4.70 -2.36
N THR A 39 2.38 5.29 -3.54
CA THR A 39 3.19 6.42 -3.98
C THR A 39 2.29 7.55 -4.46
N LYS A 40 2.52 8.77 -3.96
CA LYS A 40 1.82 9.99 -4.40
C LYS A 40 2.71 11.22 -4.19
N ASP A 41 2.52 12.24 -5.01
CA ASP A 41 3.15 13.54 -4.81
C ASP A 41 2.51 14.27 -3.62
N ASN A 42 3.35 14.69 -2.67
CA ASN A 42 2.99 15.30 -1.39
C ASN A 42 2.00 14.45 -0.57
N LEU A 43 2.18 13.12 -0.56
CA LEU A 43 1.32 12.19 0.16
C LEU A 43 1.11 12.63 1.63
N THR A 44 -0.15 12.90 1.98
CA THR A 44 -0.59 13.15 3.36
C THR A 44 -1.40 11.98 3.91
N TYR A 45 -1.79 12.09 5.18
CA TYR A 45 -2.69 11.11 5.80
C TYR A 45 -4.15 11.29 5.32
N GLU A 46 -4.63 12.52 5.14
CA GLU A 46 -5.97 12.84 4.64
C GLU A 46 -6.21 12.30 3.23
N ASP A 47 -5.15 12.27 2.42
CA ASP A 47 -5.14 11.62 1.12
C ASP A 47 -5.56 10.14 1.22
N LEU A 48 -4.99 9.40 2.18
CA LEU A 48 -5.30 7.99 2.39
C LEU A 48 -6.71 7.79 2.94
N GLU A 49 -7.21 8.69 3.78
CA GLU A 49 -8.58 8.62 4.30
C GLU A 49 -9.64 8.77 3.19
N ASN A 50 -9.31 9.51 2.12
CA ASN A 50 -10.23 9.78 1.01
C ASN A 50 -10.01 8.88 -0.21
N ILE A 51 -9.11 7.91 -0.13
CA ILE A 51 -8.67 7.11 -1.29
C ILE A 51 -9.78 6.32 -2.00
N ASN A 52 -10.85 5.96 -1.28
CA ASN A 52 -12.01 5.27 -1.85
C ASN A 52 -12.84 6.16 -2.80
N LYS A 53 -12.68 7.48 -2.70
CA LYS A 53 -13.40 8.45 -3.54
C LYS A 53 -12.63 8.76 -4.81
N ASP A 54 -11.29 8.73 -4.73
CA ASP A 54 -10.41 9.09 -5.82
C ASP A 54 -9.02 8.47 -5.65
N LEU A 55 -8.62 7.66 -6.64
CA LEU A 55 -7.28 7.09 -6.77
C LEU A 55 -6.39 7.91 -7.72
N GLU A 56 -6.89 9.02 -8.28
CA GLU A 56 -6.13 9.92 -9.14
C GLU A 56 -4.88 10.44 -8.41
N GLY A 57 -3.74 10.41 -9.10
CA GLY A 57 -2.44 10.79 -8.54
C GLY A 57 -1.78 9.74 -7.64
N PHE A 58 -2.47 8.64 -7.29
CA PHE A 58 -1.86 7.52 -6.58
C PHE A 58 -1.32 6.46 -7.54
N ASN A 59 -0.10 6.01 -7.27
CA ASN A 59 0.45 4.77 -7.82
C ASN A 59 0.51 3.73 -6.69
N VAL A 60 -0.36 2.73 -6.76
CA VAL A 60 -0.46 1.67 -5.75
C VAL A 60 -0.16 0.33 -6.38
N ARG A 61 0.73 -0.44 -5.75
CA ARG A 61 1.05 -1.81 -6.16
C ARG A 61 1.06 -2.76 -4.97
N GLY A 62 0.26 -3.82 -5.05
CA GLY A 62 0.30 -4.95 -4.14
C GLY A 62 1.25 -6.03 -4.68
N ILE A 63 2.35 -6.27 -3.99
CA ILE A 63 3.37 -7.25 -4.39
C ILE A 63 3.36 -8.42 -3.43
N PHE A 64 3.08 -9.60 -3.96
CA PHE A 64 3.23 -10.87 -3.27
C PHE A 64 4.57 -11.51 -3.64
N TYR A 65 5.32 -11.98 -2.64
CA TYR A 65 6.55 -12.72 -2.87
C TYR A 65 6.27 -14.21 -2.72
N ALA A 66 6.04 -14.88 -3.85
CA ALA A 66 5.86 -16.33 -3.87
C ALA A 66 7.18 -17.00 -3.44
N ARG A 67 7.12 -17.79 -2.37
CA ARG A 67 8.26 -18.59 -1.90
C ARG A 67 8.29 -19.88 -2.70
N ASN A 68 9.16 -19.94 -3.71
CA ASN A 68 9.57 -21.21 -4.30
C ASN A 68 10.91 -21.63 -3.67
N CYS A 69 11.12 -22.95 -3.53
CA CYS A 69 12.26 -23.59 -2.83
C CYS A 69 13.64 -22.99 -3.13
N CYS A 70 13.82 -22.32 -4.29
CA CYS A 70 15.08 -21.72 -4.71
C CYS A 70 15.01 -20.22 -5.11
N LYS A 71 13.84 -19.57 -5.03
CA LYS A 71 13.68 -18.17 -5.49
C LYS A 71 12.45 -17.49 -4.88
N ASN A 72 12.65 -16.27 -4.37
CA ASN A 72 11.55 -15.34 -4.11
C ASN A 72 11.31 -14.51 -5.36
N SER A 73 10.22 -14.79 -6.07
CA SER A 73 9.81 -14.02 -7.24
C SER A 73 8.71 -13.03 -6.84
N PRO A 74 8.88 -11.72 -7.08
CA PRO A 74 7.81 -10.75 -6.87
C PRO A 74 6.72 -10.94 -7.92
N ILE A 75 5.46 -10.96 -7.47
CA ILE A 75 4.27 -11.05 -8.30
C ILE A 75 3.39 -9.84 -7.95
N ILE A 76 3.10 -8.99 -8.94
CA ILE A 76 2.14 -7.90 -8.77
C ILE A 76 0.75 -8.50 -8.85
N ILE A 77 0.03 -8.47 -7.73
CA ILE A 77 -1.32 -9.01 -7.61
C ILE A 77 -2.39 -7.92 -7.65
N LEU A 78 -2.02 -6.67 -7.38
CA LEU A 78 -2.89 -5.50 -7.44
C LEU A 78 -2.09 -4.32 -8.02
N ASP A 79 -2.70 -3.57 -8.92
CA ASP A 79 -2.09 -2.42 -9.60
C ASP A 79 -3.14 -1.32 -9.85
N SER A 80 -2.91 -0.10 -9.34
CA SER A 80 -3.87 1.01 -9.48
C SER A 80 -4.10 1.46 -10.93
N ASN A 81 -3.24 1.04 -11.87
CA ASN A 81 -3.44 1.27 -13.30
C ASN A 81 -4.46 0.30 -13.94
N ARG A 82 -4.90 -0.73 -13.20
CA ARG A 82 -5.91 -1.69 -13.64
C ARG A 82 -7.24 -1.38 -13.00
N GLU A 83 -8.25 -1.08 -13.80
CA GLU A 83 -9.55 -0.61 -13.31
C GLU A 83 -10.21 -1.59 -12.35
N GLN A 84 -10.09 -2.90 -12.63
CA GLN A 84 -10.68 -3.94 -11.81
C GLN A 84 -10.02 -4.09 -10.43
N ASP A 85 -8.80 -3.56 -10.22
CA ASP A 85 -8.07 -3.68 -8.96
C ASP A 85 -8.36 -2.49 -8.02
N LYS A 86 -8.88 -1.38 -8.55
CA LYS A 86 -9.03 -0.11 -7.83
C LYS A 86 -9.91 -0.22 -6.58
N GLU A 87 -11.04 -0.91 -6.70
CA GLU A 87 -11.98 -1.11 -5.58
C GLU A 87 -11.31 -1.90 -4.44
N GLU A 88 -10.61 -3.00 -4.76
CA GLU A 88 -9.91 -3.80 -3.75
C GLU A 88 -8.76 -3.02 -3.11
N ILE A 89 -8.01 -2.24 -3.90
CA ILE A 89 -6.95 -1.36 -3.38
C ILE A 89 -7.51 -0.37 -2.36
N GLY A 90 -8.58 0.34 -2.71
CA GLY A 90 -9.21 1.30 -1.81
C GLY A 90 -9.65 0.64 -0.50
N GLN A 91 -10.36 -0.49 -0.61
CA GLN A 91 -10.83 -1.23 0.55
C GLN A 91 -9.68 -1.71 1.45
N LEU A 92 -8.60 -2.22 0.88
CA LEU A 92 -7.43 -2.68 1.64
C LEU A 92 -6.74 -1.55 2.38
N ILE A 93 -6.61 -0.38 1.75
CA ILE A 93 -6.02 0.79 2.41
C ILE A 93 -6.94 1.27 3.53
N HIS A 94 -8.24 1.39 3.26
CA HIS A 94 -9.23 1.76 4.28
C HIS A 94 -9.21 0.83 5.50
N ASP A 95 -9.18 -0.49 5.28
CA ASP A 95 -9.11 -1.47 6.37
C ASP A 95 -7.75 -1.47 7.09
N SER A 96 -6.67 -1.14 6.37
CA SER A 96 -5.36 -0.93 6.98
C SER A 96 -5.34 0.28 7.91
N LEU A 97 -5.97 1.39 7.51
CA LEU A 97 -6.08 2.60 8.33
C LEU A 97 -6.87 2.35 9.62
N LYS A 98 -7.87 1.47 9.62
CA LYS A 98 -8.58 1.08 10.86
C LYS A 98 -7.66 0.42 11.89
N LEU A 99 -6.59 -0.24 11.44
CA LEU A 99 -5.69 -0.99 12.31
C LEU A 99 -4.47 -0.16 12.75
N ILE A 100 -3.94 0.68 11.87
CA ILE A 100 -2.67 1.40 12.10
C ILE A 100 -2.73 2.89 11.73
N GLY A 101 -3.92 3.47 11.60
CA GLY A 101 -4.12 4.86 11.13
C GLY A 101 -3.40 5.89 12.01
N ASP A 102 -3.47 5.75 13.33
CA ASP A 102 -2.77 6.65 14.27
C ASP A 102 -1.25 6.62 14.10
N ASP A 103 -0.68 5.47 13.75
CA ASP A 103 0.76 5.33 13.52
C ASP A 103 1.16 5.90 12.15
N ILE A 104 0.32 5.71 11.12
CA ILE A 104 0.55 6.35 9.81
C ILE A 104 0.48 7.87 9.95
N ARG A 105 -0.47 8.41 10.71
CA ARG A 105 -0.62 9.86 10.93
C ARG A 105 0.61 10.49 11.59
N LYS A 106 1.38 9.73 12.38
CA LYS A 106 2.61 10.24 13.03
C LYS A 106 3.80 10.34 12.06
N VAL A 107 3.78 9.61 10.96
CA VAL A 107 4.93 9.45 10.05
C VAL A 107 4.74 10.11 8.69
N LEU A 108 3.50 10.42 8.30
CA LEU A 108 3.17 11.23 7.13
C LEU A 108 2.97 12.69 7.55
#